data_AF-A0A293NJ95-F1
#
_entry.id   AF-A0A293NJ95-F1
#
_cell.length_a   1.000
_cell.length_b   1.000
_cell.length_c   1.000
_cell.angle_alpha   90.00
_cell.angle_beta   90.00
_cell.angle_gamma   90.00
#
_symmetry.space_group_name_H-M   'P 1'
#
loop_
_entity.id
_entity.type
_entity.pdbx_description
1 polymer ?
#
loop_
_entity_poly.entity_id
_entity_poly.type
_entity_poly.pdbx_seq_one_letter_code
_entity_poly.pdbx_strand_id
1 'polypeptide(L)'
;MNTQWNPLSSVWSLTTLSLGTTLLLSPQGIGSGGCNGNHGGTIEIHVESPCCGDPSHAREDDLLLRRVVWDDGSDFDEFIFASEVRDVVYSGPNHRVRVITGHECQTGDPGVHPIQNEDGNGSGTSSLDRRLFADRILGAFNHENLNAYVHRRTCADFSCVIRFEETIRDNSPLSDEVGELLVLEMSGNSWIQIEAVDDQGNTVGTPYVIDHYRRIAPERLFTRRYSNSGSPLCGSYEWKAIGVDLSDLGVNALENLKVSTPSNTGGADVKASFRIAGIRTSTTPTAAMVFD
;
A
#
# COMPACT_ATOMS: atom_id res chain seq x y z
N MET A 1 18.35 -63.98 41.30
CA MET A 1 18.75 -64.48 39.97
C MET A 1 18.80 -63.30 39.03
N ASN A 2 19.97 -63.10 38.40
CA ASN A 2 20.24 -62.16 37.30
C ASN A 2 19.18 -62.29 36.19
N THR A 3 18.83 -61.26 35.41
CA THR A 3 19.72 -60.44 34.59
C THR A 3 19.16 -59.04 34.30
N GLN A 4 20.08 -58.08 34.29
CA GLN A 4 20.01 -56.70 33.81
C GLN A 4 19.56 -56.58 32.35
N TRP A 5 18.97 -55.45 31.97
CA TRP A 5 19.31 -54.68 30.77
C TRP A 5 19.08 -53.19 31.04
N ASN A 6 20.15 -52.39 30.90
CA ASN A 6 20.15 -50.93 30.72
C ASN A 6 20.58 -50.69 29.26
N PRO A 7 20.11 -49.62 28.60
CA PRO A 7 21.03 -48.51 28.32
C PRO A 7 20.35 -47.11 28.39
N LEU A 8 21.02 -46.16 29.06
CA LEU A 8 21.74 -45.00 28.50
C LEU A 8 20.88 -43.80 28.04
N SER A 9 20.92 -42.77 28.89
CA SER A 9 21.20 -41.36 28.60
C SER A 9 20.84 -40.77 27.23
N SER A 10 20.05 -39.69 27.24
CA SER A 10 20.57 -38.39 26.78
C SER A 10 19.68 -37.24 27.25
N VAL A 11 20.33 -36.24 27.84
CA VAL A 11 19.79 -34.90 28.09
C VAL A 11 19.80 -34.18 26.75
N TRP A 12 18.67 -33.61 26.35
CA TRP A 12 18.61 -32.62 25.29
C TRP A 12 17.89 -31.38 25.80
N SER A 13 18.63 -30.29 25.92
CA SER A 13 18.10 -28.94 26.03
C SER A 13 17.20 -28.65 24.83
N LEU A 14 15.93 -28.32 25.07
CA LEU A 14 15.13 -27.60 24.10
C LEU A 14 15.57 -26.14 24.09
N THR A 15 16.51 -25.80 23.21
CA THR A 15 16.58 -24.47 22.63
C THR A 15 15.62 -24.45 21.44
N THR A 16 14.41 -23.94 21.64
CA THR A 16 13.52 -23.58 20.54
C THR A 16 14.07 -22.31 19.88
N LEU A 17 14.85 -22.48 18.82
CA LEU A 17 15.01 -21.48 17.78
C LEU A 17 13.74 -21.51 16.92
N SER A 18 12.85 -20.53 17.06
CA SER A 18 11.75 -20.35 16.11
C SER A 18 12.31 -19.72 14.84
N LEU A 19 12.68 -20.55 13.88
CA LEU A 19 12.90 -20.11 12.51
C LEU A 19 11.55 -19.71 11.92
N GLY A 20 11.39 -18.42 11.64
CA GLY A 20 10.29 -17.89 10.84
C GLY A 20 10.28 -18.58 9.48
N THR A 21 9.12 -19.07 9.07
CA THR A 21 8.94 -19.75 7.79
C THR A 21 8.91 -18.71 6.68
N THR A 22 10.03 -18.54 5.96
CA THR A 22 10.03 -17.80 4.69
C THR A 22 9.47 -18.72 3.59
N LEU A 23 8.28 -18.43 3.10
CA LEU A 23 7.72 -19.09 1.92
C LEU A 23 8.34 -18.47 0.65
N LEU A 24 9.33 -19.16 0.10
CA LEU A 24 9.86 -18.93 -1.25
C LEU A 24 9.02 -19.75 -2.23
N LEU A 25 8.16 -19.09 -3.00
CA LEU A 25 7.46 -19.69 -4.13
C LEU A 25 7.43 -18.68 -5.28
N SER A 26 8.35 -18.86 -6.25
CA SER A 26 8.38 -18.09 -7.49
C SER A 26 7.69 -18.87 -8.62
N PRO A 27 6.85 -18.24 -9.45
CA PRO A 27 6.57 -18.75 -10.77
C PRO A 27 7.73 -18.37 -11.70
N GLN A 28 8.46 -19.37 -12.20
CA GLN A 28 9.39 -19.15 -13.31
C GLN A 28 8.62 -18.64 -14.53
N GLY A 29 8.77 -17.36 -14.84
CA GLY A 29 8.32 -16.74 -16.08
C GLY A 29 9.42 -15.83 -16.64
N ILE A 30 10.36 -16.41 -17.40
CA ILE A 30 11.25 -15.63 -18.27
C ILE A 30 10.35 -15.02 -19.36
N GLY A 31 10.14 -13.71 -19.32
CA GLY A 31 9.40 -12.97 -20.33
C GLY A 31 9.72 -11.48 -20.25
N SER A 32 10.44 -10.98 -21.26
CA SER A 32 10.72 -9.56 -21.46
C SER A 32 9.44 -8.79 -21.83
N GLY A 33 9.13 -7.72 -21.12
CA GLY A 33 8.08 -6.77 -21.48
C GLY A 33 7.92 -5.67 -20.43
N GLY A 34 8.37 -4.47 -20.80
CA GLY A 34 8.51 -3.32 -19.89
C GLY A 34 7.22 -2.80 -19.26
N CYS A 35 7.42 -1.91 -18.28
CA CYS A 35 6.42 -1.31 -17.41
C CYS A 35 5.34 -0.49 -18.16
N ASN A 36 5.64 -0.07 -19.39
CA ASN A 36 4.80 0.76 -20.25
C ASN A 36 3.89 -0.07 -21.18
N GLY A 37 2.68 -0.39 -20.69
CA GLY A 37 1.50 -0.65 -21.52
C GLY A 37 1.70 -1.37 -22.86
N ASN A 38 2.14 -2.64 -22.86
CA ASN A 38 1.57 -3.75 -23.64
C ASN A 38 2.52 -4.95 -23.61
N HIS A 39 2.01 -6.06 -23.08
CA HIS A 39 2.55 -7.42 -23.17
C HIS A 39 3.85 -7.71 -22.39
N GLY A 40 3.70 -7.94 -21.08
CA GLY A 40 4.41 -9.02 -20.38
C GLY A 40 5.54 -8.63 -19.43
N GLY A 41 5.17 -8.25 -18.20
CA GLY A 41 6.04 -8.28 -17.02
C GLY A 41 5.16 -8.30 -15.75
N THR A 42 5.54 -9.07 -14.73
CA THR A 42 4.76 -9.29 -13.50
C THR A 42 5.46 -8.68 -12.28
N ILE A 43 4.85 -7.65 -11.68
CA ILE A 43 5.21 -7.20 -10.32
C ILE A 43 4.77 -8.31 -9.35
N GLU A 44 5.71 -8.90 -8.61
CA GLU A 44 5.42 -9.87 -7.57
C GLU A 44 5.40 -9.17 -6.21
N ILE A 45 4.27 -9.26 -5.50
CA ILE A 45 4.16 -8.75 -4.13
C ILE A 45 4.18 -9.94 -3.18
N HIS A 46 5.18 -9.94 -2.30
CA HIS A 46 5.25 -10.89 -1.20
C HIS A 46 4.71 -10.25 0.07
N VAL A 47 3.89 -11.01 0.77
CA VAL A 47 3.23 -10.60 2.01
C VAL A 47 3.57 -11.56 3.13
N GLU A 48 3.51 -11.07 4.36
CA GLU A 48 3.57 -11.90 5.56
C GLU A 48 2.30 -11.76 6.40
N SER A 49 2.06 -12.75 7.26
CA SER A 49 1.01 -12.71 8.27
C SER A 49 1.61 -13.16 9.61
N PRO A 50 2.17 -12.24 10.41
CA PRO A 50 2.97 -12.58 11.57
C PRO A 50 2.14 -13.17 12.72
N CYS A 51 0.82 -12.99 12.71
CA CYS A 51 -0.06 -13.42 13.78
C CYS A 51 -0.22 -14.94 13.90
N CYS A 52 0.13 -15.72 12.87
CA CYS A 52 -0.17 -17.15 12.82
C CYS A 52 0.88 -17.98 12.07
N GLY A 53 1.14 -19.19 12.59
CA GLY A 53 2.04 -20.15 11.93
C GLY A 53 1.40 -20.88 10.73
N ASP A 54 0.10 -20.71 10.50
CA ASP A 54 -0.66 -21.27 9.37
C ASP A 54 -1.48 -20.15 8.72
N PRO A 55 -1.25 -19.83 7.42
CA PRO A 55 -1.95 -18.75 6.71
C PRO A 55 -3.48 -18.87 6.71
N SER A 56 -4.04 -20.07 6.92
CA SER A 56 -5.49 -20.26 7.03
C SER A 56 -6.09 -19.72 8.32
N HIS A 57 -5.25 -19.44 9.33
CA HIS A 57 -5.63 -18.78 10.58
C HIS A 57 -5.45 -17.26 10.54
N ALA A 58 -4.78 -16.74 9.51
CA ALA A 58 -4.62 -15.31 9.29
C ALA A 58 -5.98 -14.66 9.09
N ARG A 59 -6.17 -13.49 9.68
CA ARG A 59 -7.33 -12.64 9.42
C ARG A 59 -7.02 -11.67 8.28
N GLU A 60 -8.09 -11.04 7.79
CA GLU A 60 -8.01 -10.08 6.68
C GLU A 60 -7.08 -8.92 6.99
N ASP A 61 -6.91 -8.59 8.26
CA ASP A 61 -6.20 -7.45 8.79
C ASP A 61 -4.77 -7.78 9.21
N ASP A 62 -4.26 -8.97 8.90
CA ASP A 62 -2.91 -9.39 9.28
C ASP A 62 -1.91 -9.40 8.11
N LEU A 63 -2.31 -9.02 6.89
CA LEU A 63 -1.42 -9.07 5.72
C LEU A 63 -0.53 -7.83 5.64
N LEU A 64 0.76 -8.05 5.78
CA LEU A 64 1.78 -7.01 5.79
C LEU A 64 2.63 -7.10 4.52
N LEU A 65 2.89 -5.96 3.90
CA LEU A 65 3.76 -5.84 2.74
C LEU A 65 5.20 -6.19 3.15
N ARG A 66 5.78 -7.25 2.55
CA ARG A 66 7.12 -7.70 2.94
C ARG A 66 8.21 -7.31 1.95
N ARG A 67 7.98 -7.57 0.68
CA ARG A 67 8.91 -7.22 -0.41
C ARG A 67 8.20 -7.19 -1.76
N VAL A 68 8.78 -6.47 -2.71
CA VAL A 68 8.33 -6.39 -4.11
C VAL A 68 9.47 -6.84 -5.00
N VAL A 69 9.15 -7.71 -5.96
CA VAL A 69 10.07 -8.12 -7.02
C VAL A 69 9.56 -7.58 -8.34
N TRP A 70 10.43 -6.89 -9.07
CA TRP A 70 10.12 -6.30 -10.37
C TRP A 70 10.46 -7.23 -11.52
N ASP A 71 10.05 -6.79 -12.72
CA ASP A 71 10.18 -7.56 -13.96
C ASP A 71 11.64 -7.86 -14.33
N ASP A 72 12.56 -6.97 -13.94
CA ASP A 72 14.01 -7.11 -14.13
C ASP A 72 14.67 -8.04 -13.09
N GLY A 73 13.89 -8.54 -12.12
CA GLY A 73 14.33 -9.39 -11.03
C GLY A 73 14.91 -8.63 -9.83
N SER A 74 14.88 -7.30 -9.83
CA SER A 74 15.23 -6.51 -8.65
C SER A 74 14.22 -6.73 -7.53
N ASP A 75 14.73 -6.84 -6.29
CA ASP A 75 13.98 -7.19 -5.09
C ASP A 75 14.20 -6.10 -4.04
N PHE A 76 13.10 -5.54 -3.52
CA PHE A 76 13.12 -4.48 -2.52
C PHE A 76 12.20 -4.84 -1.35
N ASP A 77 12.74 -4.76 -0.14
CA ASP A 77 12.03 -4.99 1.12
C ASP A 77 12.00 -3.76 2.05
N GLU A 78 12.49 -2.61 1.56
CA GLU A 78 12.48 -1.33 2.25
C GLU A 78 11.45 -0.37 1.61
N PHE A 79 10.42 -0.01 2.39
CA PHE A 79 9.34 0.86 1.96
C PHE A 79 9.39 2.21 2.70
N ILE A 80 8.92 3.25 2.03
CA ILE A 80 8.78 4.60 2.58
C ILE A 80 7.27 4.89 2.70
N PHE A 81 6.79 5.03 3.94
CA PHE A 81 5.38 5.24 4.21
C PHE A 81 5.04 6.73 4.37
N ALA A 82 3.74 7.02 4.47
CA ALA A 82 3.27 8.38 4.66
C ALA A 82 3.56 8.87 6.09
N SER A 83 4.07 10.09 6.24
CA SER A 83 4.23 10.77 7.53
C SER A 83 3.09 11.74 7.83
N GLU A 84 2.45 12.29 6.81
CA GLU A 84 1.38 13.28 6.94
C GLU A 84 0.39 13.17 5.77
N VAL A 85 -0.89 13.44 6.04
CA VAL A 85 -1.91 13.66 5.01
C VAL A 85 -2.59 15.01 5.24
N ARG A 86 -2.61 15.85 4.20
CA ARG A 86 -3.18 17.20 4.24
C ARG A 86 -4.05 17.50 3.03
N ASP A 87 -4.73 18.64 3.07
CA ASP A 87 -5.54 19.18 1.97
C ASP A 87 -6.60 18.20 1.44
N VAL A 88 -7.25 17.49 2.37
CA VAL A 88 -8.30 16.53 2.02
C VAL A 88 -9.54 17.27 1.53
N VAL A 89 -9.85 17.05 0.25
CA VAL A 89 -11.04 17.58 -0.42
C VAL A 89 -11.91 16.41 -0.84
N TYR A 90 -13.22 16.54 -0.59
CA TYR A 90 -14.22 15.62 -1.11
C TYR A 90 -15.51 16.36 -1.47
N SER A 91 -16.01 16.14 -2.69
CA SER A 91 -17.23 16.74 -3.23
C SER A 91 -18.29 15.67 -3.51
N GLY A 92 -18.82 15.06 -2.46
CA GLY A 92 -19.87 14.07 -2.58
C GLY A 92 -20.51 13.70 -1.24
N PRO A 93 -21.45 12.75 -1.21
CA PRO A 93 -22.08 12.32 0.03
C PRO A 93 -21.06 11.63 0.96
N ASN A 94 -20.99 12.08 2.21
CA ASN A 94 -20.05 11.61 3.22
C ASN A 94 -19.89 10.07 3.33
N HIS A 95 -20.97 9.29 3.16
CA HIS A 95 -20.93 7.82 3.23
C HIS A 95 -20.27 7.12 2.02
N ARG A 96 -19.73 7.88 1.06
CA ARG A 96 -19.17 7.38 -0.20
C ARG A 96 -17.65 7.39 -0.27
N VAL A 97 -16.98 8.12 0.62
CA VAL A 97 -15.56 7.89 0.92
C VAL A 97 -15.49 7.23 2.27
N ARG A 98 -14.70 6.17 2.35
CA ARG A 98 -14.41 5.51 3.61
C ARG A 98 -12.96 5.09 3.63
N VAL A 99 -12.37 5.14 4.81
CA VAL A 99 -11.06 4.56 5.08
C VAL A 99 -11.28 3.21 5.72
N ILE A 100 -10.54 2.21 5.25
CA ILE A 100 -10.37 0.96 5.97
C ILE A 100 -9.01 1.04 6.64
N THR A 101 -8.96 0.91 7.96
CA THR A 101 -7.71 0.79 8.74
C THR A 101 -7.58 -0.65 9.25
N GLY A 102 -6.38 -1.20 9.13
CA GLY A 102 -6.08 -2.58 9.55
C GLY A 102 -5.99 -2.75 11.08
N HIS A 103 -5.86 -4.00 11.53
CA HIS A 103 -5.48 -4.33 12.90
C HIS A 103 -4.10 -3.73 13.17
N GLU A 104 -3.83 -3.36 14.42
CA GLU A 104 -2.52 -2.84 14.84
C GLU A 104 -2.14 -1.48 14.22
N CYS A 105 -3.05 -0.82 13.50
CA CYS A 105 -2.87 0.56 13.08
C CYS A 105 -2.53 1.44 14.29
N GLN A 106 -1.33 2.02 14.28
CA GLN A 106 -0.84 2.86 15.37
C GLN A 106 -1.42 4.29 15.29
N THR A 107 -1.98 4.63 14.14
CA THR A 107 -2.51 5.95 13.77
C THR A 107 -4.00 5.86 13.46
N GLY A 108 -4.83 5.81 14.51
CA GLY A 108 -6.29 5.77 14.44
C GLY A 108 -6.89 4.39 14.73
N ASP A 109 -8.19 4.36 15.02
CA ASP A 109 -8.87 3.11 15.36
C ASP A 109 -9.01 2.19 14.13
N PRO A 110 -8.77 0.88 14.25
CA PRO A 110 -9.08 -0.10 13.21
C PRO A 110 -10.55 -0.08 12.81
N GLY A 111 -10.86 -0.38 11.54
CA GLY A 111 -12.22 -0.57 11.06
C GLY A 111 -12.57 0.23 9.80
N VAL A 112 -13.87 0.39 9.56
CA VAL A 112 -14.39 1.10 8.37
C VAL A 112 -14.99 2.42 8.77
N HIS A 113 -14.35 3.50 8.34
CA HIS A 113 -14.68 4.85 8.77
C HIS A 113 -15.10 5.70 7.58
N PRO A 114 -16.41 5.95 7.38
CA PRO A 114 -16.84 7.00 6.46
C PRO A 114 -16.52 8.38 7.03
N ILE A 115 -16.39 9.40 6.19
CA ILE A 115 -16.34 10.77 6.70
C ILE A 115 -17.68 11.07 7.41
N GLN A 116 -17.65 11.53 8.65
CA GLN A 116 -18.84 11.83 9.45
C GLN A 116 -18.71 13.21 10.10
N ASN A 117 -19.80 13.67 10.72
CA ASN A 117 -19.73 14.75 11.70
C ASN A 117 -19.14 14.15 12.98
N GLU A 118 -17.82 14.16 13.07
CA GLU A 118 -17.06 13.56 14.16
C GLU A 118 -17.00 14.48 15.38
N ASP A 119 -17.19 15.78 15.19
CA ASP A 119 -17.21 16.78 16.26
C ASP A 119 -18.57 16.95 16.97
N GLY A 120 -19.62 16.28 16.50
CA GLY A 120 -20.94 16.25 17.10
C GLY A 120 -21.75 17.55 16.99
N ASN A 121 -21.33 18.51 16.16
CA ASN A 121 -21.96 19.82 16.07
C ASN A 121 -23.29 19.82 15.25
N GLY A 122 -23.62 18.72 14.57
CA GLY A 122 -24.87 18.55 13.81
C GLY A 122 -24.99 19.39 12.53
N SER A 123 -23.98 20.20 12.20
CA SER A 123 -23.91 21.07 11.03
C SER A 123 -22.84 20.62 10.04
N GLY A 124 -23.23 19.91 8.98
CA GLY A 124 -22.34 19.55 7.88
C GLY A 124 -21.01 18.88 8.30
N THR A 125 -20.01 18.96 7.42
CA THR A 125 -18.64 18.51 7.70
C THR A 125 -17.77 19.74 8.00
N SER A 126 -17.34 19.88 9.25
CA SER A 126 -16.52 20.99 9.74
C SER A 126 -15.04 20.85 9.36
N SER A 127 -14.23 21.88 9.63
CA SER A 127 -12.78 21.79 9.47
C SER A 127 -12.13 20.78 10.42
N LEU A 128 -12.74 20.54 11.59
CA LEU A 128 -12.28 19.52 12.54
C LEU A 128 -12.60 18.12 12.02
N ASP A 129 -13.81 17.90 11.49
CA ASP A 129 -14.19 16.62 10.88
C ASP A 129 -13.23 16.23 9.73
N ARG A 130 -12.85 17.22 8.90
CA ARG A 130 -11.88 16.99 7.81
C ARG A 130 -10.50 16.62 8.33
N ARG A 131 -10.07 17.22 9.44
CA ARG A 131 -8.78 16.87 10.07
C ARG A 131 -8.81 15.45 10.61
N LEU A 132 -9.84 15.09 11.37
CA LEU A 132 -9.99 13.73 11.90
C LEU A 132 -10.08 12.70 10.78
N PHE A 133 -10.79 13.02 9.69
CA PHE A 133 -10.82 12.17 8.51
C PHE A 133 -9.46 12.06 7.80
N ALA A 134 -8.69 13.16 7.74
CA ALA A 134 -7.32 13.14 7.22
C ALA A 134 -6.39 12.26 8.07
N ASP A 135 -6.49 12.30 9.40
CA ASP A 135 -5.73 11.43 10.30
C ASP A 135 -6.03 9.95 10.05
N ARG A 136 -7.28 9.61 9.73
CA ARG A 136 -7.63 8.23 9.32
C ARG A 136 -7.01 7.85 7.98
N ILE A 137 -7.03 8.74 6.97
CA ILE A 137 -6.36 8.50 5.68
C ILE A 137 -4.86 8.28 5.90
N LEU A 138 -4.24 9.08 6.76
CA LEU A 138 -2.87 8.88 7.18
C LEU A 138 -2.69 7.46 7.74
N GLY A 139 -3.55 7.00 8.66
CA GLY A 139 -3.49 5.63 9.17
C GLY A 139 -3.59 4.54 8.10
N ALA A 140 -4.32 4.78 7.01
CA ALA A 140 -4.37 3.85 5.88
C ALA A 140 -3.05 3.81 5.08
N PHE A 141 -2.36 4.93 4.92
CA PHE A 141 -1.09 4.96 4.19
C PHE A 141 0.15 4.69 5.06
N ASN A 142 0.09 5.06 6.35
CA ASN A 142 1.18 4.96 7.32
C ASN A 142 1.15 3.65 8.11
N HIS A 143 1.13 2.53 7.39
CA HIS A 143 1.23 1.19 7.96
C HIS A 143 1.51 0.21 6.83
N GLU A 144 2.31 -0.83 7.01
CA GLU A 144 2.55 -1.84 5.96
C GLU A 144 1.35 -2.72 5.58
N ASN A 145 0.20 -2.58 6.23
CA ASN A 145 -0.93 -3.49 6.10
C ASN A 145 -1.68 -3.21 4.81
N LEU A 146 -1.62 -4.14 3.86
CA LEU A 146 -2.22 -3.94 2.54
C LEU A 146 -3.72 -3.65 2.59
N ASN A 147 -4.40 -4.13 3.63
CA ASN A 147 -5.85 -3.99 3.79
C ASN A 147 -6.25 -2.66 4.43
N ALA A 148 -5.28 -1.82 4.78
CA ALA A 148 -5.52 -0.43 5.11
C ALA A 148 -5.51 0.39 3.79
N TYR A 149 -6.66 0.92 3.38
CA TYR A 149 -6.81 1.59 2.07
C TYR A 149 -7.94 2.62 2.06
N VAL A 150 -7.87 3.55 1.10
CA VAL A 150 -8.91 4.53 0.83
C VAL A 150 -9.89 3.95 -0.18
N HIS A 151 -11.17 3.86 0.21
CA HIS A 151 -12.23 3.32 -0.62
C HIS A 151 -13.17 4.44 -1.08
N ARG A 152 -13.12 4.75 -2.37
CA ARG A 152 -14.02 5.70 -3.04
C ARG A 152 -15.15 4.96 -3.75
N ARG A 153 -16.40 5.33 -3.46
CA ARG A 153 -17.62 4.68 -4.01
C ARG A 153 -18.36 5.51 -5.05
N THR A 154 -17.79 6.63 -5.50
CA THR A 154 -18.43 7.63 -6.37
C THR A 154 -17.41 8.39 -7.19
N CYS A 155 -17.83 8.89 -8.37
CA CYS A 155 -17.12 9.88 -9.21
C CYS A 155 -17.03 11.30 -8.62
N ALA A 156 -17.07 11.43 -7.31
CA ALA A 156 -16.95 12.73 -6.67
C ALA A 156 -15.49 13.19 -6.70
N ASP A 157 -15.29 14.50 -6.76
CA ASP A 157 -13.96 15.08 -6.64
C ASP A 157 -13.38 14.67 -5.29
N PHE A 158 -12.24 13.98 -5.33
CA PHE A 158 -11.46 13.63 -4.16
C PHE A 158 -10.03 14.08 -4.42
N SER A 159 -9.40 14.71 -3.44
CA SER A 159 -7.96 14.90 -3.45
C SER A 159 -7.39 14.92 -2.05
N CYS A 160 -6.13 14.51 -1.93
CA CYS A 160 -5.33 14.71 -0.73
C CYS A 160 -3.86 14.83 -1.13
N VAL A 161 -3.06 15.49 -0.29
CA VAL A 161 -1.60 15.50 -0.39
C VAL A 161 -1.05 14.56 0.67
N ILE A 162 -0.16 13.66 0.26
CA ILE A 162 0.55 12.70 1.08
C ILE A 162 1.99 13.18 1.17
N ARG A 163 2.50 13.36 2.38
CA ARG A 163 3.94 13.53 2.62
C ARG A 163 4.52 12.19 3.04
N PHE A 164 5.64 11.80 2.47
CA PHE A 164 6.37 10.60 2.86
C PHE A 164 7.30 10.86 4.06
N GLU A 165 7.66 9.81 4.79
CA GLU A 165 8.60 9.88 5.93
C GLU A 165 10.00 10.34 5.51
N GLU A 166 10.39 10.00 4.28
CA GLU A 166 11.65 10.36 3.67
C GLU A 166 11.42 10.73 2.20
N THR A 167 12.37 11.46 1.61
CA THR A 167 12.36 11.73 0.17
C THR A 167 12.62 10.43 -0.60
N ILE A 168 11.65 10.01 -1.39
CA ILE A 168 11.79 8.94 -2.38
C ILE A 168 12.73 9.44 -3.47
N ARG A 169 13.73 8.64 -3.83
CA ARG A 169 14.73 9.01 -4.83
C ARG A 169 14.75 7.99 -5.95
N ASP A 170 14.79 8.52 -7.15
CA ASP A 170 15.00 7.77 -8.37
C ASP A 170 16.37 7.06 -8.32
N ASN A 171 16.39 5.76 -8.61
CA ASN A 171 17.62 4.98 -8.65
C ASN A 171 18.35 5.06 -10.00
N SER A 172 17.69 5.51 -11.06
CA SER A 172 18.26 5.77 -12.37
C SER A 172 17.60 7.00 -13.04
N PRO A 173 18.26 8.17 -13.06
CA PRO A 173 17.72 9.38 -13.68
C PRO A 173 17.50 9.28 -15.21
N LEU A 174 17.88 8.16 -15.82
CA LEU A 174 17.51 7.77 -17.16
C LEU A 174 16.55 6.59 -17.01
N SER A 175 15.24 6.86 -17.14
CA SER A 175 14.10 5.92 -17.03
C SER A 175 14.51 4.45 -17.04
N ASP A 176 14.22 3.77 -15.94
CA ASP A 176 14.41 2.33 -15.81
C ASP A 176 13.07 1.61 -15.63
N GLU A 177 13.13 0.29 -15.42
CA GLU A 177 11.92 -0.53 -15.27
C GLU A 177 11.50 -0.68 -13.78
N VAL A 178 12.21 -0.03 -12.86
CA VAL A 178 12.01 -0.14 -11.41
C VAL A 178 11.18 1.05 -10.93
N GLY A 179 9.96 0.79 -10.47
CA GLY A 179 9.12 1.87 -9.94
C GLY A 179 9.51 2.26 -8.52
N GLU A 180 9.64 3.55 -8.24
CA GLU A 180 9.81 4.04 -6.86
C GLU A 180 8.49 4.22 -6.11
N LEU A 181 7.36 4.23 -6.82
CA LEU A 181 6.03 4.29 -6.22
C LEU A 181 5.27 3.00 -6.52
N LEU A 182 4.77 2.34 -5.48
CA LEU A 182 3.86 1.22 -5.60
C LEU A 182 2.43 1.68 -5.35
N VAL A 183 1.58 1.57 -6.36
CA VAL A 183 0.14 1.86 -6.24
C VAL A 183 -0.65 0.57 -6.32
N LEU A 184 -1.38 0.27 -5.25
CA LEU A 184 -2.18 -0.94 -5.09
C LEU A 184 -3.67 -0.61 -5.24
N GLU A 185 -4.42 -1.46 -5.95
CA GLU A 185 -5.87 -1.37 -6.11
C GLU A 185 -6.55 -2.74 -5.97
N MET A 186 -7.64 -2.82 -5.18
CA MET A 186 -8.43 -4.06 -5.04
C MET A 186 -9.55 -4.21 -6.08
N SER A 187 -10.13 -3.10 -6.54
CA SER A 187 -11.30 -3.10 -7.44
C SER A 187 -10.91 -3.31 -8.91
N GLY A 188 -9.67 -2.96 -9.23
CA GLY A 188 -9.03 -3.15 -10.52
C GLY A 188 -9.68 -2.48 -11.72
N ASN A 189 -10.38 -1.37 -11.54
CA ASN A 189 -11.09 -0.63 -12.59
C ASN A 189 -11.06 0.88 -12.33
N SER A 190 -10.05 1.38 -11.62
CA SER A 190 -10.07 2.76 -11.15
C SER A 190 -9.09 3.63 -11.86
N TRP A 191 -9.43 4.90 -12.02
CA TRP A 191 -8.47 5.88 -12.51
C TRP A 191 -8.07 6.81 -11.37
N ILE A 192 -6.76 6.96 -11.19
CA ILE A 192 -6.16 7.79 -10.15
C ILE A 192 -5.18 8.72 -10.83
N GLN A 193 -5.29 10.02 -10.55
CA GLN A 193 -4.26 10.97 -10.94
C GLN A 193 -3.32 11.15 -9.77
N ILE A 194 -2.02 11.07 -10.05
CA ILE A 194 -0.95 11.36 -9.11
C ILE A 194 -0.08 12.49 -9.66
N GLU A 195 0.35 13.37 -8.76
CA GLU A 195 1.12 14.56 -9.09
C GLU A 195 2.20 14.74 -8.02
N ALA A 196 3.46 14.88 -8.43
CA ALA A 196 4.49 15.38 -7.54
C ALA A 196 4.20 16.85 -7.23
N VAL A 197 4.27 17.25 -5.95
CA VAL A 197 3.98 18.63 -5.52
C VAL A 197 5.09 19.17 -4.62
N ASP A 198 5.28 20.49 -4.62
CA ASP A 198 6.14 21.18 -3.65
C ASP A 198 5.46 21.36 -2.28
N ASP A 199 6.18 21.95 -1.33
CA ASP A 199 5.66 22.22 0.02
C ASP A 199 4.48 23.21 0.03
N GLN A 200 4.32 24.00 -1.03
CA GLN A 200 3.21 24.93 -1.21
C GLN A 200 2.02 24.27 -1.93
N GLY A 201 2.15 23.00 -2.35
CA GLY A 201 1.12 22.25 -3.06
C GLY A 201 1.07 22.52 -4.57
N ASN A 202 2.06 23.19 -5.15
CA ASN A 202 2.16 23.39 -6.59
C ASN A 202 2.72 22.13 -7.25
N THR A 203 2.15 21.74 -8.39
CA THR A 203 2.65 20.59 -9.17
C THR A 203 4.08 20.86 -9.67
N VAL A 204 4.99 19.95 -9.32
CA VAL A 204 6.39 19.93 -9.77
C VAL A 204 6.57 18.71 -10.67
N GLY A 205 6.52 18.91 -11.98
CA GLY A 205 6.58 17.81 -12.95
C GLY A 205 5.26 17.61 -13.71
N THR A 206 5.03 16.39 -14.18
CA THR A 206 3.90 16.04 -15.04
C THR A 206 2.89 15.19 -14.26
N PRO A 207 1.60 15.56 -14.24
CA PRO A 207 0.56 14.69 -13.71
C PRO A 207 0.53 13.34 -14.45
N TYR A 208 0.50 12.26 -13.71
CA TYR A 208 0.39 10.91 -14.25
C TYR A 208 -0.96 10.30 -13.90
N VAL A 209 -1.65 9.75 -14.90
CA VAL A 209 -2.94 9.09 -14.72
C VAL A 209 -2.74 7.58 -14.78
N ILE A 210 -3.02 6.92 -13.67
CA ILE A 210 -2.99 5.48 -13.56
C ILE A 210 -4.37 4.95 -13.94
N ASP A 211 -4.45 4.23 -15.06
CA ASP A 211 -5.68 3.64 -15.60
C ASP A 211 -5.55 2.15 -15.95
N HIS A 212 -4.33 1.60 -16.02
CA HIS A 212 -4.05 0.20 -16.35
C HIS A 212 -3.26 -0.51 -15.24
N TYR A 213 -3.96 -1.22 -14.35
CA TYR A 213 -3.32 -2.00 -13.29
C TYR A 213 -2.98 -3.41 -13.75
N ARG A 214 -1.83 -3.93 -13.29
CA ARG A 214 -1.44 -5.32 -13.50
C ARG A 214 -2.01 -6.18 -12.38
N ARG A 215 -2.61 -7.31 -12.75
CA ARG A 215 -3.09 -8.29 -11.78
C ARG A 215 -1.89 -8.86 -11.03
N ILE A 216 -1.90 -8.76 -9.72
CA ILE A 216 -0.98 -9.48 -8.86
C ILE A 216 -1.70 -10.75 -8.44
N ALA A 217 -1.00 -11.87 -8.51
CA ALA A 217 -1.47 -13.11 -7.91
C ALA A 217 -0.82 -13.25 -6.54
N PRO A 218 -1.36 -12.67 -5.44
CA PRO A 218 -1.15 -13.34 -4.18
C PRO A 218 -1.82 -14.71 -4.32
N GLU A 219 -1.10 -15.80 -4.06
CA GLU A 219 -1.73 -17.13 -3.96
C GLU A 219 -3.01 -17.00 -3.13
N ARG A 220 -4.15 -17.48 -3.66
CA ARG A 220 -5.51 -17.35 -3.11
C ARG A 220 -5.53 -17.02 -1.61
N LEU A 221 -5.54 -15.74 -1.28
CA LEU A 221 -5.72 -15.29 0.09
C LEU A 221 -7.21 -15.34 0.39
N PHE A 222 -7.61 -16.28 1.24
CA PHE A 222 -8.97 -16.30 1.81
C PHE A 222 -9.09 -15.09 2.70
N THR A 223 -9.95 -14.18 2.28
CA THR A 223 -9.98 -12.84 2.87
C THR A 223 -11.41 -12.48 3.15
N ARG A 224 -11.63 -11.88 4.30
CA ARG A 224 -12.92 -11.26 4.55
C ARG A 224 -12.94 -9.91 3.83
N ARG A 225 -14.10 -9.50 3.31
CA ARG A 225 -14.35 -8.15 2.79
C ARG A 225 -15.16 -7.43 3.84
N TYR A 226 -14.78 -6.23 4.22
CA TYR A 226 -15.71 -5.40 4.99
C TYR A 226 -16.94 -5.03 4.15
N SER A 227 -18.11 -5.44 4.65
CA SER A 227 -19.41 -5.06 4.13
C SER A 227 -19.60 -3.53 4.16
N ASN A 228 -20.75 -3.07 3.68
CA ASN A 228 -21.13 -1.66 3.80
C ASN A 228 -21.27 -1.21 5.26
N SER A 229 -21.52 -2.14 6.18
CA SER A 229 -21.68 -1.90 7.61
C SER A 229 -20.40 -2.21 8.42
N GLY A 230 -19.26 -2.47 7.76
CA GLY A 230 -18.03 -2.85 8.44
C GLY A 230 -18.04 -4.29 8.98
N SER A 231 -19.00 -5.12 8.57
CA SER A 231 -19.03 -6.54 8.95
C SER A 231 -18.17 -7.36 7.99
N PRO A 232 -17.35 -8.30 8.47
CA PRO A 232 -16.47 -9.06 7.60
C PRO A 232 -17.27 -10.10 6.78
N LEU A 233 -16.99 -10.23 5.49
CA LEU A 233 -17.66 -11.13 4.53
C LEU A 233 -16.67 -12.13 3.94
N CYS A 234 -16.91 -13.43 3.99
CA CYS A 234 -15.99 -14.40 3.37
C CYS A 234 -15.86 -14.23 1.84
N GLY A 235 -14.64 -14.14 1.32
CA GLY A 235 -14.34 -14.08 -0.11
C GLY A 235 -12.88 -14.39 -0.45
N SER A 236 -12.54 -14.32 -1.73
CA SER A 236 -11.16 -14.26 -2.22
C SER A 236 -11.06 -13.04 -3.12
N TYR A 237 -10.07 -12.19 -2.91
CA TYR A 237 -9.81 -11.06 -3.79
C TYR A 237 -8.38 -11.05 -4.30
N GLU A 238 -8.19 -10.26 -5.35
CA GLU A 238 -6.92 -10.10 -6.02
C GLU A 238 -6.54 -8.64 -5.93
N TRP A 239 -5.32 -8.39 -5.50
CA TRP A 239 -4.73 -7.07 -5.64
C TRP A 239 -4.30 -6.89 -7.08
N LYS A 240 -4.41 -5.66 -7.55
CA LYS A 240 -3.72 -5.20 -8.74
C LYS A 240 -2.75 -4.10 -8.31
N ALA A 241 -1.63 -4.00 -8.98
CA ALA A 241 -0.72 -2.89 -8.74
C ALA A 241 -0.07 -2.40 -10.01
N ILE A 242 0.59 -1.27 -9.86
CA ILE A 242 1.51 -0.68 -10.82
C ILE A 242 2.69 -0.10 -10.05
N GLY A 243 3.89 -0.27 -10.61
CA GLY A 243 5.05 0.52 -10.25
C GLY A 243 5.07 1.76 -11.10
N VAL A 244 5.25 2.91 -10.49
CA VAL A 244 5.42 4.18 -11.19
C VAL A 244 6.87 4.64 -10.96
N ASP A 245 7.58 4.82 -12.06
CA ASP A 245 8.91 5.42 -12.11
C ASP A 245 8.75 6.94 -11.88
N LEU A 246 9.57 7.56 -11.03
CA LEU A 246 9.53 9.00 -10.80
C LEU A 246 9.73 9.82 -12.09
N SER A 247 10.43 9.26 -13.08
CA SER A 247 10.61 9.87 -14.39
C SER A 247 9.28 10.00 -15.17
N ASP A 248 8.27 9.15 -14.91
CA ASP A 248 6.91 9.31 -15.43
C ASP A 248 6.21 10.57 -14.87
N LEU A 249 6.57 10.94 -13.64
CA LEU A 249 6.17 12.20 -13.01
C LEU A 249 7.07 13.38 -13.41
N GLY A 250 8.14 13.14 -14.17
CA GLY A 250 9.11 14.16 -14.58
C GLY A 250 9.95 14.71 -13.43
N VAL A 251 10.14 13.93 -12.37
CA VAL A 251 10.96 14.28 -11.20
C VAL A 251 11.99 13.18 -10.92
N ASN A 252 13.03 13.50 -10.17
CA ASN A 252 14.04 12.53 -9.71
C ASN A 252 14.01 12.30 -8.19
N ALA A 253 13.13 13.04 -7.50
CA ALA A 253 12.94 12.97 -6.07
C ALA A 253 11.53 13.42 -5.73
N LEU A 254 10.92 12.76 -4.75
CA LEU A 254 9.53 12.99 -4.35
C LEU A 254 9.40 12.88 -2.84
N GLU A 255 8.92 13.96 -2.21
CA GLU A 255 8.54 13.94 -0.78
C GLU A 255 7.04 14.15 -0.59
N ASN A 256 6.42 15.00 -1.42
CA ASN A 256 4.99 15.25 -1.37
C ASN A 256 4.31 14.78 -2.67
N LEU A 257 3.31 13.93 -2.54
CA LEU A 257 2.51 13.41 -3.65
C LEU A 257 1.05 13.79 -3.46
N LYS A 258 0.48 14.46 -4.44
CA LYS A 258 -0.96 14.70 -4.51
C LYS A 258 -1.63 13.56 -5.25
N VAL A 259 -2.68 13.01 -4.65
CA VAL A 259 -3.55 12.01 -5.25
C VAL A 259 -4.91 12.66 -5.50
N SER A 260 -5.47 12.49 -6.70
CA SER A 260 -6.77 13.09 -7.05
C SER A 260 -7.62 12.24 -8.00
N THR A 261 -8.91 12.59 -8.09
CA THR A 261 -9.80 12.09 -9.15
C THR A 261 -9.40 12.77 -10.48
N PRO A 262 -9.13 12.01 -11.57
CA PRO A 262 -8.79 12.62 -12.85
C PRO A 262 -9.95 13.42 -13.44
N SER A 263 -9.65 14.61 -13.97
CA SER A 263 -10.64 15.59 -14.47
C SER A 263 -11.38 15.16 -15.75
N ASN A 264 -10.85 14.19 -16.52
CA ASN A 264 -11.30 13.86 -17.88
C ASN A 264 -12.00 12.49 -18.02
N THR A 265 -12.50 11.90 -16.94
CA THR A 265 -13.01 10.50 -16.95
C THR A 265 -14.41 10.30 -17.58
N GLY A 266 -15.03 11.33 -18.17
CA GLY A 266 -16.27 11.19 -18.94
C GLY A 266 -17.46 10.58 -18.18
N GLY A 267 -17.45 10.61 -16.85
CA GLY A 267 -18.48 9.99 -16.01
C GLY A 267 -18.30 8.49 -15.74
N ALA A 268 -17.16 7.89 -16.12
CA ALA A 268 -16.83 6.53 -15.72
C ALA A 268 -16.74 6.42 -14.19
N ASP A 269 -17.38 5.39 -13.63
CA ASP A 269 -17.52 5.17 -12.19
C ASP A 269 -16.15 5.04 -11.49
N VAL A 270 -15.60 6.13 -10.95
CA VAL A 270 -14.27 6.14 -10.33
C VAL A 270 -14.34 5.46 -8.95
N LYS A 271 -14.18 4.14 -8.92
CA LYS A 271 -14.33 3.30 -7.72
C LYS A 271 -12.99 2.86 -7.11
N ALA A 272 -12.05 3.80 -6.94
CA ALA A 272 -10.72 3.47 -6.43
C ALA A 272 -10.75 3.03 -4.97
N SER A 273 -10.45 1.76 -4.75
CA SER A 273 -9.95 1.24 -3.48
C SER A 273 -8.44 1.19 -3.59
N PHE A 274 -7.73 2.18 -3.04
CA PHE A 274 -6.31 2.36 -3.31
C PHE A 274 -5.46 2.56 -2.06
N ARG A 275 -4.20 2.16 -2.21
CA ARG A 275 -3.11 2.34 -1.27
C ARG A 275 -1.86 2.68 -2.08
N ILE A 276 -0.99 3.51 -1.51
CA ILE A 276 0.28 3.87 -2.12
C ILE A 276 1.40 3.77 -1.09
N ALA A 277 2.58 3.35 -1.52
CA ALA A 277 3.81 3.35 -0.73
C ALA A 277 4.99 3.74 -1.64
N GLY A 278 5.98 4.43 -1.08
CA GLY A 278 7.28 4.58 -1.72
C GLY A 278 8.11 3.31 -1.56
N ILE A 279 9.00 3.05 -2.50
CA ILE A 279 9.96 1.96 -2.47
C ILE A 279 11.35 2.59 -2.46
N ARG A 280 12.19 2.17 -1.51
CA ARG A 280 13.56 2.66 -1.43
C ARG A 280 14.42 1.90 -2.43
N THR A 281 14.49 2.42 -3.66
CA THR A 281 15.26 1.81 -4.75
C THR A 281 16.68 2.36 -4.81
N SER A 282 16.87 3.64 -4.48
CA SER A 282 18.19 4.27 -4.46
C SER A 282 18.96 3.94 -3.18
N THR A 283 20.15 3.38 -3.31
CA THR A 283 21.11 3.19 -2.20
C THR A 283 21.88 4.47 -1.86
N THR A 284 21.61 5.58 -2.55
CA THR A 284 22.31 6.84 -2.33
C THR A 284 21.93 7.36 -0.94
N PRO A 285 22.88 7.52 0.01
CA PRO A 285 22.56 7.98 1.35
C PRO A 285 21.80 9.29 1.31
N THR A 286 20.74 9.43 2.11
CA THR A 286 20.14 10.71 2.49
C THR A 286 21.30 11.58 2.99
N ALA A 287 21.73 12.56 2.18
CA ALA A 287 23.05 13.19 2.30
C ALA A 287 23.46 13.44 3.76
N ALA A 288 24.50 12.73 4.22
CA ALA A 288 25.23 13.13 5.41
C ALA A 288 25.87 14.49 5.09
N MET A 289 25.44 15.52 5.82
CA MET A 289 26.00 16.87 5.94
C MET A 289 27.21 17.16 5.03
N VAL A 290 26.99 17.93 3.97
CA VAL A 290 28.08 18.69 3.34
C VAL A 290 28.36 19.87 4.28
N PHE A 291 29.45 19.79 5.03
CA PHE A 291 30.01 20.95 5.71
C PHE A 291 30.91 21.68 4.71
N ASP A 292 30.64 22.97 4.50
CA ASP A 292 31.62 23.93 4.01
C ASP A 292 32.65 24.27 5.11
#